data_AF-A0A7C8ISB9-F1
#
_entry.id   AF-A0A7C8ISB9-F1
#
_cell.length_a   1.000
_cell.length_b   1.000
_cell.length_c   1.000
_cell.angle_alpha   90.00
_cell.angle_beta   90.00
_cell.angle_gamma   90.00
#
_symmetry.space_group_name_H-M   'P 1'
#
loop_
_entity.id
_entity.type
_entity.pdbx_description
1 polymer ?
#
loop_
_entity_poly.entity_id
_entity_poly.type
_entity_poly.pdbx_seq_one_letter_code
_entity_poly.pdbx_strand_id
1 'polypeptide(L)'
;MWDSIPSGSELETIALQREQELRETENFWGSMSRLGSGMARWPDNKTSPLDIVNTLANSAIQGRPIILQIQREIVDQKCALEDTTAGRELVEEYAGLSKILRQELKKLQIDYAEAESLRHDETAKAIQAQKGSLEDQILEVEAAEQSLRDSIEALFEEKQEVYRKLQTEAQKEENVMEQRLERYREECQRIQNDIRRNTELYDSETQAYQDRKAKPSALADRQQLDEFYKYMKQGYEELQQEANEKLKTMVGRVNRGERQQLLKRNALPILGILAGIAAIAAGAATAQLPVVTLGVSICATAISKLKAKKKEKPKKKKKKDEEGWDIQDQS
;
A
#
# COMPACT_ATOMS: atom_id res chain seq x y z
N MET A 1 -8.63 -3.20 -40.10
CA MET A 1 -8.00 -3.49 -38.80
C MET A 1 -7.03 -4.64 -38.98
N TRP A 2 -6.02 -4.82 -38.12
CA TRP A 2 -5.03 -5.89 -38.32
C TRP A 2 -5.68 -7.28 -38.45
N ASP A 3 -6.75 -7.54 -37.71
CA ASP A 3 -7.47 -8.81 -37.73
C ASP A 3 -8.34 -9.01 -39.00
N SER A 4 -8.56 -7.96 -39.78
CA SER A 4 -9.29 -8.03 -41.05
C SER A 4 -8.36 -8.27 -42.25
N ILE A 5 -7.06 -8.43 -42.02
CA ILE A 5 -6.08 -8.66 -43.07
C ILE A 5 -5.89 -10.18 -43.25
N PRO A 6 -6.15 -10.73 -44.44
CA PRO A 6 -5.98 -12.16 -44.67
C PRO A 6 -4.50 -12.55 -44.55
N SER A 7 -4.21 -13.59 -43.77
CA SER A 7 -2.86 -14.13 -43.64
C SER A 7 -2.32 -14.64 -44.98
N GLY A 8 -1.08 -14.32 -45.31
CA GLY A 8 -0.42 -14.61 -46.59
C GLY A 8 -0.82 -13.69 -47.74
N SER A 9 -1.61 -12.64 -47.49
CA SER A 9 -2.00 -11.68 -48.53
C SER A 9 -0.95 -10.60 -48.77
N GLU A 10 -0.99 -10.00 -49.95
CA GLU A 10 -0.20 -8.81 -50.28
C GLU A 10 -0.49 -7.65 -49.31
N LEU A 11 -1.74 -7.55 -48.83
CA LEU A 11 -2.16 -6.57 -47.82
C LEU A 11 -1.46 -6.77 -46.47
N GLU A 12 -1.18 -8.00 -46.06
CA GLU A 12 -0.42 -8.30 -44.84
C GLU A 12 1.03 -7.83 -44.99
N THR A 13 1.63 -8.07 -46.15
CA THR A 13 3.00 -7.64 -46.44
C THR A 13 3.12 -6.12 -46.38
N ILE A 14 2.18 -5.40 -47.00
CA ILE A 14 2.11 -3.93 -46.98
C ILE A 14 1.91 -3.41 -45.55
N ALA A 15 1.04 -4.07 -44.76
CA ALA A 15 0.78 -3.67 -43.39
C ALA A 15 2.01 -3.86 -42.49
N LEU A 16 2.75 -4.97 -42.65
CA LEU A 16 4.00 -5.23 -41.92
C LEU A 16 5.08 -4.21 -42.27
N GLN A 17 5.22 -3.87 -43.57
CA GLN A 17 6.16 -2.83 -44.00
C GLN A 17 5.83 -1.47 -43.37
N ARG A 18 4.55 -1.09 -43.34
CA ARG A 18 4.12 0.16 -42.69
C ARG A 18 4.35 0.14 -41.17
N GLU A 19 4.12 -0.99 -40.52
CA GLU A 19 4.41 -1.13 -39.09
C GLU A 19 5.91 -0.94 -38.81
N GLN A 20 6.75 -1.50 -39.67
CA GLN A 20 8.19 -1.33 -39.58
C GLN A 20 8.62 0.11 -39.83
N GLU A 21 8.07 0.76 -40.87
CA GLU A 21 8.30 2.18 -41.15
C GLU A 21 7.89 3.06 -39.97
N LEU A 22 6.72 2.80 -39.38
CA LEU A 22 6.24 3.50 -38.18
C LEU A 22 7.18 3.31 -36.99
N ARG A 23 7.75 2.10 -36.83
CA ARG A 23 8.69 1.79 -35.74
C ARG A 23 10.09 2.37 -35.96
N GLU A 24 10.56 2.48 -37.21
CA GLU A 24 11.95 2.83 -37.51
C GLU A 24 12.14 4.31 -37.86
N THR A 25 11.11 4.96 -38.44
CA THR A 25 11.20 6.35 -38.88
C THR A 25 11.17 7.30 -37.70
N GLU A 26 12.13 8.22 -37.67
CA GLU A 26 12.35 9.17 -36.57
C GLU A 26 11.15 10.08 -36.30
N ASN A 27 10.45 10.50 -37.37
CA ASN A 27 9.26 11.34 -37.30
C ASN A 27 7.97 10.60 -36.86
N PHE A 28 8.02 9.26 -36.73
CA PHE A 28 6.94 8.45 -36.20
C PHE A 28 7.28 7.95 -34.78
N TRP A 29 7.43 6.64 -34.58
CA TRP A 29 7.76 6.04 -33.29
C TRP A 29 9.24 5.67 -33.16
N GLY A 30 10.07 5.95 -34.18
CA GLY A 30 11.49 5.60 -34.18
C GLY A 30 12.31 6.28 -33.09
N SER A 31 12.04 7.57 -32.84
CA SER A 31 12.64 8.30 -31.72
C SER A 31 12.28 7.65 -30.38
N MET A 32 11.00 7.42 -30.13
CA MET A 32 10.50 6.80 -28.90
C MET A 32 11.00 5.36 -28.70
N SER A 33 11.05 4.56 -29.77
CA SER A 33 11.50 3.17 -29.72
C SER A 33 12.99 3.07 -29.39
N ARG A 34 13.83 3.97 -29.93
CA ARG A 34 15.26 4.04 -29.58
C ARG A 34 15.49 4.45 -28.12
N LEU A 35 14.60 5.25 -27.57
CA LEU A 35 14.60 5.63 -26.15
C LEU A 35 13.98 4.57 -25.22
N GLY A 36 13.66 3.38 -25.76
CA GLY A 36 13.21 2.23 -24.98
C GLY A 36 11.69 2.07 -24.89
N SER A 37 10.90 2.88 -25.60
CA SER A 37 9.45 2.67 -25.68
C SER A 37 9.13 1.38 -26.44
N GLY A 38 8.18 0.61 -25.91
CA GLY A 38 7.64 -0.58 -26.59
C GLY A 38 6.44 -0.24 -27.47
N MET A 39 6.21 -1.06 -28.50
CA MET A 39 5.00 -0.99 -29.33
C MET A 39 4.24 -2.31 -29.22
N ALA A 40 2.93 -2.23 -28.97
CA ALA A 40 2.04 -3.37 -28.94
C ALA A 40 0.95 -3.20 -30.01
N ARG A 41 0.63 -4.28 -30.71
CA ARG A 41 -0.51 -4.32 -31.63
C ARG A 41 -1.79 -4.39 -30.81
N TRP A 42 -2.81 -3.65 -31.24
CA TRP A 42 -4.16 -3.78 -30.72
C TRP A 42 -5.02 -4.60 -31.70
N PRO A 43 -5.22 -5.91 -31.46
CA PRO A 43 -6.29 -6.65 -32.10
C PRO A 43 -7.65 -6.16 -31.60
N ASP A 44 -8.66 -6.09 -32.46
CA ASP A 44 -10.03 -5.68 -32.16
C ASP A 44 -10.82 -6.83 -31.51
N ASN A 45 -10.26 -7.37 -30.44
CA ASN A 45 -10.89 -8.37 -29.59
C ASN A 45 -11.03 -7.81 -28.17
N LYS A 46 -12.07 -8.24 -27.44
CA LYS A 46 -12.38 -7.69 -26.10
C LYS A 46 -11.31 -8.00 -25.03
N THR A 47 -10.39 -8.93 -25.29
CA THR A 47 -9.32 -9.36 -24.36
C THR A 47 -8.02 -8.58 -24.55
N SER A 48 -7.80 -8.03 -25.75
CA SER A 48 -6.63 -7.27 -26.21
C SER A 48 -6.20 -6.09 -25.32
N PRO A 49 -7.11 -5.18 -24.90
CA PRO A 49 -6.76 -4.12 -23.96
C PRO A 49 -6.15 -4.63 -22.66
N LEU A 50 -6.72 -5.71 -22.13
CA LEU A 50 -6.31 -6.28 -20.87
C LEU A 50 -4.96 -6.94 -21.02
N ASP A 51 -4.64 -7.52 -22.19
CA ASP A 51 -3.32 -8.11 -22.45
C ASP A 51 -2.20 -7.06 -22.47
N ILE A 52 -2.46 -5.86 -23.02
CA ILE A 52 -1.51 -4.74 -22.97
C ILE A 52 -1.33 -4.25 -21.53
N VAL A 53 -2.43 -4.09 -20.78
CA VAL A 53 -2.36 -3.71 -19.36
C VAL A 53 -1.65 -4.79 -18.53
N ASN A 54 -1.90 -6.06 -18.81
CA ASN A 54 -1.28 -7.20 -18.11
C ASN A 54 0.20 -7.32 -18.43
N THR A 55 0.62 -7.04 -19.66
CA THR A 55 2.05 -7.02 -20.02
C THR A 55 2.78 -5.89 -19.28
N LEU A 56 2.17 -4.70 -19.18
CA LEU A 56 2.70 -3.62 -18.36
C LEU A 56 2.73 -3.99 -16.87
N ALA A 57 1.62 -4.51 -16.33
CA ALA A 57 1.52 -4.91 -14.93
C ALA A 57 2.50 -6.03 -14.58
N ASN A 58 2.61 -7.06 -15.42
CA ASN A 58 3.54 -8.16 -15.21
C ASN A 58 4.99 -7.70 -15.30
N SER A 59 5.32 -6.76 -16.20
CA SER A 59 6.66 -6.17 -16.25
C SER A 59 7.00 -5.39 -14.96
N ALA A 60 6.02 -4.67 -14.40
CA ALA A 60 6.16 -3.94 -13.14
C ALA A 60 6.19 -4.87 -11.90
N ILE A 61 5.56 -6.04 -11.98
CA ILE A 61 5.47 -7.02 -10.87
C ILE A 61 6.66 -8.00 -10.88
N GLN A 62 7.18 -8.38 -12.05
CA GLN A 62 8.22 -9.41 -12.18
C GLN A 62 9.65 -8.86 -12.29
N GLY A 63 9.81 -7.62 -12.75
CA GLY A 63 11.09 -6.93 -12.80
C GLY A 63 11.14 -5.85 -11.73
N ARG A 64 12.32 -5.61 -11.16
CA ARG A 64 12.62 -4.54 -10.18
C ARG A 64 11.87 -3.23 -10.52
N PRO A 65 11.49 -2.41 -9.51
CA PRO A 65 10.85 -1.13 -9.77
C PRO A 65 11.58 -0.39 -10.89
N ILE A 66 10.82 0.10 -11.88
CA ILE A 66 11.36 0.88 -12.99
C ILE A 66 11.80 2.22 -12.39
N ILE A 67 13.06 2.27 -11.94
CA ILE A 67 13.68 3.48 -11.43
C ILE A 67 14.12 4.29 -12.64
N LEU A 68 13.59 5.50 -12.78
CA LEU A 68 13.99 6.41 -13.85
C LEU A 68 15.48 6.72 -13.71
N GLN A 69 16.17 6.89 -14.84
CA GLN A 69 17.60 7.17 -14.82
C GLN A 69 17.93 8.42 -13.99
N ILE A 70 17.15 9.49 -14.12
CA ILE A 70 17.29 10.71 -13.31
C ILE A 70 17.16 10.43 -11.81
N GLN A 71 16.24 9.53 -11.41
CA GLN A 71 16.07 9.15 -10.00
C GLN A 71 17.29 8.39 -9.49
N ARG A 72 17.88 7.51 -10.30
CA ARG A 72 19.11 6.79 -9.96
C ARG A 72 20.30 7.76 -9.82
N GLU A 73 20.45 8.69 -10.75
CA GLU A 73 21.53 9.68 -10.73
C GLU A 73 21.43 10.59 -9.49
N ILE A 74 20.24 11.07 -9.17
CA ILE A 74 20.04 11.95 -8.01
C ILE A 74 20.16 11.19 -6.68
N VAL A 75 19.49 10.03 -6.55
CA VAL A 75 19.38 9.34 -5.26
C VAL A 75 20.59 8.44 -4.99
N ASP A 76 20.94 7.59 -5.96
CA ASP A 76 21.98 6.57 -5.76
C ASP A 76 23.38 7.15 -6.01
N GLN A 77 23.52 8.01 -7.03
CA GLN A 77 24.81 8.59 -7.42
C GLN A 77 25.06 9.97 -6.79
N LYS A 78 24.06 10.55 -6.12
CA LYS A 78 24.12 11.87 -5.49
C LYS A 78 24.55 12.99 -6.46
N CYS A 79 24.18 12.85 -7.73
CA CYS A 79 24.40 13.91 -8.72
C CYS A 79 23.51 15.10 -8.38
N ALA A 80 24.05 16.32 -8.53
CA ALA A 80 23.23 17.51 -8.65
C ALA A 80 22.36 17.37 -9.90
N LEU A 81 21.18 18.00 -9.90
CA LEU A 81 20.24 17.91 -11.02
C LEU A 81 20.88 18.37 -12.35
N GLU A 82 21.63 19.46 -12.32
CA GLU A 82 22.39 19.99 -13.46
C GLU A 82 23.43 19.01 -14.01
N ASP A 83 23.94 18.11 -13.17
CA ASP A 83 24.87 17.05 -13.53
C ASP A 83 24.17 15.73 -13.91
N THR A 84 22.83 15.70 -13.94
CA THR A 84 22.09 14.53 -14.46
C THR A 84 22.18 14.48 -15.97
N THR A 85 21.96 13.30 -16.56
CA THR A 85 21.93 13.15 -18.01
C THR A 85 20.84 14.01 -18.64
N ALA A 86 19.65 14.03 -18.05
CA ALA A 86 18.56 14.89 -18.49
C ALA A 86 18.86 16.38 -18.28
N GLY A 87 19.50 16.74 -17.16
CA GLY A 87 19.93 18.11 -16.88
C GLY A 87 20.93 18.62 -17.92
N ARG A 88 21.93 17.80 -18.27
CA ARG A 88 22.91 18.12 -19.31
C ARG A 88 22.28 18.27 -20.69
N GLU A 89 21.39 17.38 -21.09
CA GLU A 89 20.71 17.50 -22.39
C GLU A 89 19.90 18.80 -22.50
N LEU A 90 19.16 19.16 -21.45
CA LEU A 90 18.43 20.43 -21.40
C LEU A 90 19.37 21.63 -21.50
N VAL A 91 20.44 21.66 -20.71
CA VAL A 91 21.44 22.74 -20.74
C VAL A 91 22.10 22.83 -22.12
N GLU A 92 22.41 21.70 -22.75
CA GLU A 92 22.97 21.67 -24.11
C GLU A 92 21.97 22.20 -25.15
N GLU A 93 20.68 21.90 -25.02
CA GLU A 93 19.63 22.38 -25.92
C GLU A 93 19.45 23.91 -25.81
N TYR A 94 19.34 24.44 -24.58
CA TYR A 94 19.29 25.89 -24.33
C TYR A 94 20.56 26.60 -24.79
N ALA A 95 21.75 26.02 -24.53
CA ALA A 95 23.02 26.57 -24.99
C ALA A 95 23.13 26.56 -26.53
N GLY A 96 22.62 25.51 -27.18
CA GLY A 96 22.53 25.38 -28.63
C GLY A 96 21.64 26.47 -29.24
N LEU A 97 20.44 26.65 -28.68
CA LEU A 97 19.50 27.67 -29.14
C LEU A 97 20.06 29.09 -28.95
N SER A 98 20.60 29.40 -27.77
CA SER A 98 21.26 30.67 -27.48
C SER A 98 22.43 30.94 -28.43
N LYS A 99 23.21 29.91 -28.79
CA LYS A 99 24.30 30.04 -29.75
C LYS A 99 23.79 30.37 -31.16
N ILE A 100 22.71 29.76 -31.62
CA ILE A 100 22.09 30.04 -32.92
C ILE A 100 21.61 31.49 -32.96
N LEU A 101 20.84 31.93 -31.97
CA LEU A 101 20.34 33.30 -31.89
C LEU A 101 21.46 34.34 -31.85
N ARG A 102 22.53 34.09 -31.07
CA ARG A 102 23.71 34.96 -31.02
C ARG A 102 24.47 35.01 -32.35
N GLN A 103 24.50 33.91 -33.12
CA GLN A 103 25.11 33.89 -34.45
C GLN A 103 24.28 34.70 -35.45
N GLU A 104 22.95 34.59 -35.41
CA GLU A 104 22.05 35.39 -36.24
C GLU A 104 22.17 36.88 -35.91
N LEU A 105 22.20 37.24 -34.63
CA LEU A 105 22.41 38.61 -34.17
C LEU A 105 23.73 39.19 -34.69
N LYS A 106 24.83 38.40 -34.67
CA LYS A 106 26.12 38.83 -35.24
C LYS A 106 26.05 39.07 -36.75
N LYS A 107 25.37 38.22 -37.51
CA LYS A 107 25.16 38.43 -38.95
C LYS A 107 24.38 39.72 -39.18
N LEU A 108 23.29 39.90 -38.44
CA LEU A 108 22.45 41.09 -38.53
C LEU A 108 23.19 42.39 -38.16
N GLN A 109 24.12 42.33 -37.22
CA GLN A 109 24.99 43.47 -36.88
C GLN A 109 25.93 43.87 -38.02
N ILE A 110 26.44 42.90 -38.79
CA ILE A 110 27.26 43.15 -39.98
C ILE A 110 26.41 43.79 -41.07
N ASP A 111 25.23 43.21 -41.34
CA ASP A 111 24.28 43.73 -42.35
C ASP A 111 23.82 45.15 -42.01
N TYR A 112 23.63 45.45 -40.71
CA TYR A 112 23.31 46.80 -40.24
C TYR A 112 24.42 47.80 -40.57
N ALA A 113 25.68 47.47 -40.24
CA ALA A 113 26.82 48.34 -40.49
C ALA A 113 27.03 48.59 -42.00
N GLU A 114 26.77 47.58 -42.83
CA GLU A 114 26.79 47.71 -44.28
C GLU A 114 25.67 48.62 -44.79
N ALA A 115 24.43 48.42 -44.33
CA ALA A 115 23.28 49.25 -44.70
C ALA A 115 23.43 50.72 -44.27
N GLU A 116 24.00 50.97 -43.10
CA GLU A 116 24.33 52.31 -42.59
C GLU A 116 25.42 52.97 -43.47
N SER A 117 26.45 52.21 -43.85
CA SER A 117 27.52 52.72 -44.73
C SER A 117 27.01 53.12 -46.13
N LEU A 118 25.98 52.42 -46.62
CA LEU A 118 25.33 52.67 -47.91
C LEU A 118 24.22 53.74 -47.82
N ARG A 119 23.98 54.34 -46.65
CA ARG A 119 22.92 55.33 -46.37
C ARG A 119 21.51 54.87 -46.74
N HIS A 120 21.24 53.58 -46.58
CA HIS A 120 19.89 53.05 -46.78
C HIS A 120 19.10 53.13 -45.45
N ASP A 121 18.53 54.30 -45.18
CA ASP A 121 17.85 54.61 -43.90
C ASP A 121 16.67 53.67 -43.57
N GLU A 122 15.90 53.22 -44.57
CA GLU A 122 14.76 52.32 -44.33
C GLU A 122 15.20 50.89 -44.00
N THR A 123 16.21 50.36 -44.71
CA THR A 123 16.75 49.03 -44.42
C THR A 123 17.50 49.01 -43.10
N ALA A 124 18.24 50.07 -42.76
CA ALA A 124 18.90 50.18 -41.46
C ALA A 124 17.88 50.18 -40.31
N LYS A 125 16.74 50.88 -40.44
CA LYS A 125 15.65 50.85 -39.44
C LYS A 125 15.00 49.48 -39.31
N ALA A 126 14.75 48.79 -40.43
CA ALA A 126 14.17 47.44 -40.41
C ALA A 126 15.11 46.42 -39.72
N ILE A 127 16.40 46.48 -40.05
CA ILE A 127 17.44 45.64 -39.43
C ILE A 127 17.57 45.93 -37.93
N GLN A 128 17.52 47.21 -37.53
CA GLN A 128 17.57 47.61 -36.11
C GLN A 128 16.39 47.06 -35.32
N ALA A 129 15.18 47.06 -35.88
CA ALA A 129 14.00 46.48 -35.23
C ALA A 129 14.13 44.96 -35.06
N GLN A 130 14.63 44.26 -36.08
CA GLN A 130 14.85 42.82 -36.02
C GLN A 130 15.98 42.45 -35.05
N LYS A 131 17.02 43.29 -34.93
CA LYS A 131 18.06 43.14 -33.91
C LYS A 131 17.49 43.24 -32.49
N GLY A 132 16.64 44.24 -32.23
CA GLY A 132 15.94 44.35 -30.95
C GLY A 132 15.11 43.11 -30.63
N SER A 133 14.35 42.60 -31.61
CA SER A 133 13.57 41.37 -31.42
C SER A 133 14.43 40.13 -31.12
N LEU A 134 15.63 40.01 -31.71
CA LEU A 134 16.55 38.90 -31.41
C LEU A 134 17.21 39.06 -30.04
N GLU A 135 17.55 40.30 -29.63
CA GLU A 135 18.06 40.60 -28.30
C GLU A 135 17.03 40.22 -27.22
N ASP A 136 15.75 40.55 -27.45
CA ASP A 136 14.64 40.17 -26.56
C ASP A 136 14.46 38.64 -26.48
N GLN A 137 14.55 37.93 -27.61
CA GLN A 137 14.48 36.46 -27.63
C GLN A 137 15.63 35.79 -26.87
N ILE A 138 16.85 36.33 -26.98
CA ILE A 138 18.00 35.81 -26.20
C ILE A 138 17.74 35.99 -24.71
N LEU A 139 17.27 37.17 -24.29
CA LEU A 139 16.93 37.44 -22.89
C LEU A 139 15.82 36.53 -22.39
N GLU A 140 14.80 36.27 -23.21
CA GLU A 140 13.70 35.36 -22.87
C GLU A 140 14.18 33.92 -22.67
N VAL A 141 15.04 33.42 -23.57
CA VAL A 141 15.61 32.08 -23.48
C VAL A 141 16.50 31.93 -22.23
N GLU A 142 17.35 32.92 -21.95
CA GLU A 142 18.22 32.93 -20.77
C GLU A 142 17.41 33.01 -19.46
N ALA A 143 16.34 33.82 -19.44
CA ALA A 143 15.43 33.90 -18.30
C ALA A 143 14.65 32.60 -18.09
N ALA A 144 14.21 31.95 -19.17
CA ALA A 144 13.53 30.67 -19.11
C ALA A 144 14.45 29.56 -18.60
N GLU A 145 15.71 29.52 -19.04
CA GLU A 145 16.71 28.59 -18.53
C GLU A 145 16.91 28.75 -17.02
N GLN A 146 17.09 30.00 -16.55
CA GLN A 146 17.28 30.27 -15.14
C GLN A 146 16.04 29.92 -14.31
N SER A 147 14.85 30.31 -14.77
CA SER A 147 13.59 30.00 -14.09
C SER A 147 13.36 28.49 -14.00
N LEU A 148 13.77 27.73 -15.02
CA LEU A 148 13.66 26.28 -15.00
C LEU A 148 14.60 25.69 -13.94
N ARG A 149 15.85 26.15 -13.86
CA ARG A 149 16.80 25.73 -12.82
C ARG A 149 16.24 25.96 -11.42
N ASP A 150 15.78 27.19 -11.16
CA ASP A 150 15.21 27.57 -9.86
C ASP A 150 13.97 26.73 -9.52
N SER A 151 13.09 26.49 -10.50
CA SER A 151 11.87 25.70 -10.31
C SER A 151 12.17 24.25 -9.97
N ILE A 152 13.19 23.63 -10.58
CA ILE A 152 13.48 22.22 -10.32
C ILE A 152 14.16 22.07 -8.94
N GLU A 153 15.03 23.01 -8.55
CA GLU A 153 15.61 23.03 -7.20
C GLU A 153 14.52 23.13 -6.13
N ALA A 154 13.57 24.06 -6.28
CA ALA A 154 12.44 24.21 -5.38
C ALA A 154 11.56 22.94 -5.30
N LEU A 155 11.27 22.31 -6.45
CA LEU A 155 10.51 21.05 -6.49
C LEU A 155 11.25 19.92 -5.78
N PHE A 156 12.58 19.87 -5.89
CA PHE A 156 13.38 18.86 -5.22
C PHE A 156 13.34 19.02 -3.69
N GLU A 157 13.50 20.25 -3.20
CA GLU A 157 13.40 20.56 -1.77
C GLU A 157 12.01 20.18 -1.21
N GLU A 158 10.94 20.56 -1.90
CA GLU A 158 9.56 20.23 -1.52
C GLU A 158 9.37 18.70 -1.40
N LYS A 159 9.82 17.94 -2.41
CA LYS A 159 9.71 16.48 -2.38
C LYS A 159 10.56 15.87 -1.29
N GLN A 160 11.75 16.39 -1.05
CA GLN A 160 12.63 15.89 0.01
C GLN A 160 11.99 16.05 1.39
N GLU A 161 11.30 17.16 1.65
CA GLU A 161 10.55 17.36 2.90
C GLU A 161 9.40 16.35 3.06
N VAL A 162 8.64 16.11 2.00
CA VAL A 162 7.55 15.13 2.00
C VAL A 162 8.09 13.73 2.34
N TYR A 163 9.21 13.33 1.71
CA TYR A 163 9.85 12.04 2.00
C TYR A 163 10.34 11.95 3.44
N ARG A 164 10.96 13.01 3.98
CA ARG A 164 11.36 13.05 5.39
C ARG A 164 10.16 12.87 6.31
N LYS A 165 9.05 13.58 6.08
CA LYS A 165 7.83 13.44 6.89
C LYS A 165 7.31 12.01 6.85
N LEU A 166 7.19 11.42 5.66
CA LEU A 166 6.74 10.03 5.50
C LEU A 166 7.64 9.03 6.22
N GLN A 167 8.96 9.22 6.16
CA GLN A 167 9.91 8.37 6.85
C GLN A 167 9.76 8.47 8.38
N THR A 168 9.56 9.68 8.90
CA THR A 168 9.32 9.86 10.35
C THR A 168 8.01 9.24 10.82
N GLU A 169 6.97 9.27 9.99
CA GLU A 169 5.69 8.61 10.29
C GLU A 169 5.84 7.09 10.27
N ALA A 170 6.47 6.53 9.24
CA ALA A 170 6.76 5.09 9.16
C ALA A 170 7.55 4.61 10.39
N GLN A 171 8.57 5.37 10.83
CA GLN A 171 9.34 5.02 12.03
C GLN A 171 8.49 5.06 13.31
N LYS A 172 7.58 6.04 13.43
CA LYS A 172 6.66 6.10 14.56
C LYS A 172 5.72 4.89 14.57
N GLU A 173 5.19 4.51 13.41
CA GLU A 173 4.33 3.33 13.30
C GLU A 173 5.08 2.04 13.64
N GLU A 174 6.32 1.90 13.20
CA GLU A 174 7.19 0.77 13.54
C GLU A 174 7.40 0.68 15.05
N ASN A 175 7.79 1.78 15.70
CA ASN A 175 7.99 1.83 17.16
C ASN A 175 6.70 1.48 17.92
N VAL A 176 5.54 1.95 17.45
CA VAL A 176 4.24 1.63 18.05
C VAL A 176 3.91 0.14 17.88
N MET A 177 4.23 -0.44 16.72
CA MET A 177 4.05 -1.87 16.48
C MET A 177 4.97 -2.71 17.37
N GLU A 178 6.23 -2.31 17.52
CA GLU A 178 7.20 -2.98 18.39
C GLU A 178 6.73 -2.98 19.86
N GLN A 179 6.28 -1.83 20.37
CA GLN A 179 5.68 -1.74 21.72
C GLN A 179 4.43 -2.60 21.88
N ARG A 180 3.65 -2.80 20.81
CA ARG A 180 2.49 -3.70 20.84
C ARG A 180 2.93 -5.16 20.86
N LEU A 181 3.94 -5.52 20.08
CA LEU A 181 4.51 -6.88 20.08
C LEU A 181 5.11 -7.24 21.45
N GLU A 182 5.80 -6.31 22.09
CA GLU A 182 6.39 -6.57 23.41
C GLU A 182 5.32 -6.81 24.49
N ARG A 183 4.24 -6.01 24.48
CA ARG A 183 3.09 -6.28 25.36
C ARG A 183 2.46 -7.64 25.11
N TYR A 184 2.37 -8.07 23.86
CA TYR A 184 1.89 -9.43 23.56
C TYR A 184 2.83 -10.52 24.08
N ARG A 185 4.15 -10.32 23.98
CA ARG A 185 5.13 -11.26 24.54
C ARG A 185 4.99 -11.37 26.06
N GLU A 186 4.86 -10.25 26.76
CA GLU A 186 4.61 -10.24 28.20
C GLU A 186 3.32 -10.96 28.58
N GLU A 187 2.22 -10.71 27.86
CA GLU A 187 0.95 -11.40 28.09
C GLU A 187 1.07 -12.91 27.85
N CYS A 188 1.73 -13.33 26.78
CA CYS A 188 2.00 -14.75 26.52
C CYS A 188 2.84 -15.39 27.62
N GLN A 189 3.87 -14.71 28.13
CA GLN A 189 4.68 -15.20 29.24
C GLN A 189 3.87 -15.32 30.54
N ARG A 190 3.00 -14.34 30.85
CA ARG A 190 2.10 -14.41 32.01
C ARG A 190 1.17 -15.61 31.92
N ILE A 191 0.53 -15.80 30.76
CA ILE A 191 -0.36 -16.94 30.51
C ILE A 191 0.42 -18.25 30.65
N GLN A 192 1.64 -18.35 30.11
CA GLN A 192 2.47 -19.55 30.27
C GLN A 192 2.81 -19.85 31.73
N ASN A 193 3.16 -18.82 32.50
CA ASN A 193 3.46 -18.99 33.93
C ASN A 193 2.21 -19.41 34.73
N ASP A 194 1.05 -18.85 34.41
CA ASP A 194 -0.22 -19.22 35.05
C ASP A 194 -0.62 -20.66 34.69
N ILE A 195 -0.42 -21.08 33.43
CA ILE A 195 -0.58 -22.47 33.02
C ILE A 195 0.33 -23.36 33.85
N ARG A 196 1.63 -23.04 33.95
CA ARG A 196 2.60 -23.85 34.72
C ARG A 196 2.19 -23.99 36.18
N ARG A 197 1.85 -22.88 36.86
CA ARG A 197 1.41 -22.91 38.26
C ARG A 197 0.14 -23.75 38.45
N ASN A 198 -0.81 -23.62 37.53
CA ASN A 198 -2.04 -24.41 37.58
C ASN A 198 -1.75 -25.89 37.35
N THR A 199 -0.80 -26.24 36.48
CA THR A 199 -0.36 -27.63 36.28
C THR A 199 0.29 -28.20 37.55
N GLU A 200 1.19 -27.45 38.21
CA GLU A 200 1.83 -27.87 39.46
C GLU A 200 0.81 -28.08 40.61
N LEU A 201 -0.14 -27.14 40.75
CA LEU A 201 -1.24 -27.28 41.71
C LEU A 201 -2.07 -28.53 41.42
N TYR A 202 -2.41 -28.76 40.15
CA TYR A 202 -3.16 -29.93 39.72
C TYR A 202 -2.43 -31.25 40.04
N ASP A 203 -1.12 -31.32 39.77
CA ASP A 203 -0.33 -32.52 40.06
C ASP A 203 -0.32 -32.84 41.55
N SER A 204 -0.24 -31.80 42.41
CA SER A 204 -0.30 -31.94 43.86
C SER A 204 -1.66 -32.43 44.36
N GLU A 205 -2.77 -31.91 43.81
CA GLU A 205 -4.13 -32.36 44.17
C GLU A 205 -4.39 -33.80 43.73
N THR A 206 -3.88 -34.17 42.55
CA THR A 206 -4.02 -35.53 42.02
C THR A 206 -3.31 -36.54 42.91
N GLN A 207 -2.09 -36.24 43.34
CA GLN A 207 -1.35 -37.08 44.30
C GLN A 207 -2.14 -37.24 45.60
N ALA A 208 -2.63 -36.13 46.18
CA ALA A 208 -3.44 -36.17 47.40
C ALA A 208 -4.74 -36.99 47.25
N TYR A 209 -5.36 -36.96 46.07
CA TYR A 209 -6.54 -37.76 45.77
C TYR A 209 -6.22 -39.26 45.65
N GLN A 210 -5.13 -39.63 44.97
CA GLN A 210 -4.70 -41.03 44.86
C GLN A 210 -4.35 -41.60 46.25
N ASP A 211 -3.71 -40.81 47.11
CA ASP A 211 -3.40 -41.19 48.48
C ASP A 211 -4.66 -41.41 49.34
N ARG A 212 -5.71 -40.61 49.12
CA ARG A 212 -7.02 -40.82 49.77
C ARG A 212 -7.72 -42.08 49.28
N LYS A 213 -7.64 -42.36 47.97
CA LYS A 213 -8.24 -43.54 47.34
C LYS A 213 -7.55 -44.85 47.73
N ALA A 214 -6.25 -44.81 48.03
CA ALA A 214 -5.48 -45.96 48.50
C ALA A 214 -5.84 -46.41 49.93
N LYS A 215 -6.66 -45.65 50.67
CA LYS A 215 -7.12 -46.01 52.02
C LYS A 215 -8.24 -47.06 51.95
N PRO A 216 -8.16 -48.18 52.70
CA PRO A 216 -9.05 -49.34 52.56
C PRO A 216 -10.50 -49.15 53.05
N SER A 217 -10.87 -48.00 53.62
CA SER A 217 -12.22 -47.74 54.14
C SER A 217 -13.24 -47.18 53.12
N ALA A 218 -12.86 -46.99 51.85
CA ALA A 218 -13.63 -46.21 50.87
C ALA A 218 -14.39 -47.03 49.80
N LEU A 219 -14.85 -48.24 50.12
CA LEU A 219 -15.59 -49.07 49.16
C LEU A 219 -17.02 -48.55 48.89
N ALA A 220 -17.69 -47.98 49.88
CA ALA A 220 -19.01 -47.33 49.73
C ALA A 220 -18.92 -45.98 49.00
N ASP A 221 -17.84 -45.21 49.21
CA ASP A 221 -17.61 -43.92 48.55
C ASP A 221 -17.29 -44.07 47.05
N ARG A 222 -16.81 -45.24 46.62
CA ARG A 222 -16.39 -45.48 45.24
C ARG A 222 -17.55 -45.50 44.25
N GLN A 223 -18.71 -46.01 44.66
CA GLN A 223 -19.92 -46.07 43.82
C GLN A 223 -20.56 -44.67 43.66
N GLN A 224 -20.61 -43.88 44.73
CA GLN A 224 -21.10 -42.50 44.67
C GLN A 224 -20.17 -41.63 43.81
N LEU A 225 -18.86 -41.89 43.85
CA LEU A 225 -17.91 -41.25 42.95
C LEU A 225 -18.19 -41.58 41.49
N ASP A 226 -18.36 -42.86 41.16
CA ASP A 226 -18.57 -43.29 39.77
C ASP A 226 -19.88 -42.74 39.19
N GLU A 227 -20.95 -42.63 39.98
CA GLU A 227 -22.18 -41.93 39.57
C GLU A 227 -21.95 -40.43 39.35
N PHE A 228 -21.21 -39.78 40.25
CA PHE A 228 -20.86 -38.37 40.09
C PHE A 228 -20.02 -38.12 38.83
N TYR A 229 -19.06 -39.01 38.52
CA TYR A 229 -18.28 -38.96 37.29
C TYR A 229 -19.16 -39.14 36.04
N LYS A 230 -20.14 -40.06 36.08
CA LYS A 230 -21.06 -40.29 34.96
C LYS A 230 -21.97 -39.08 34.71
N TYR A 231 -22.50 -38.48 35.78
CA TYR A 231 -23.29 -37.25 35.71
C TYR A 231 -22.49 -36.07 35.13
N MET A 232 -21.25 -35.89 35.61
CA MET A 232 -20.38 -34.82 35.11
C MET A 232 -19.96 -35.02 33.66
N LYS A 233 -19.79 -36.27 33.21
CA LYS A 233 -19.50 -36.59 31.81
C LYS A 233 -20.68 -36.31 30.88
N GLN A 234 -21.92 -36.55 31.30
CA GLN A 234 -23.11 -36.24 30.49
C GLN A 234 -23.31 -34.73 30.31
N GLY A 235 -23.22 -33.95 31.39
CA GLY A 235 -23.31 -32.48 31.29
C GLY A 235 -22.19 -31.86 30.44
N TYR A 236 -21.06 -32.55 30.34
CA TYR A 236 -19.93 -32.14 29.50
C TYR A 236 -20.19 -32.33 28.00
N GLU A 237 -20.76 -33.47 27.61
CA GLU A 237 -21.08 -33.78 26.21
C GLU A 237 -22.12 -32.79 25.66
N GLU A 238 -23.09 -32.39 26.48
CA GLU A 238 -24.08 -31.36 26.13
C GLU A 238 -23.43 -29.97 25.92
N LEU A 239 -22.50 -29.58 26.78
CA LEU A 239 -21.83 -28.28 26.69
C LEU A 239 -20.91 -28.20 25.46
N GLN A 240 -20.20 -29.29 25.13
CA GLN A 240 -19.40 -29.36 23.91
C GLN A 240 -20.26 -29.27 22.65
N GLN A 241 -21.43 -29.91 22.64
CA GLN A 241 -22.38 -29.81 21.52
C GLN A 241 -22.87 -28.36 21.36
N GLU A 242 -23.29 -27.72 22.45
CA GLU A 242 -23.76 -26.32 22.40
C GLU A 242 -22.65 -25.35 21.93
N ALA A 243 -21.40 -25.58 22.38
CA ALA A 243 -20.25 -24.80 21.97
C ALA A 243 -19.91 -24.99 20.48
N ASN A 244 -19.93 -26.23 19.99
CA ASN A 244 -19.66 -26.56 18.59
C ASN A 244 -20.75 -26.02 17.65
N GLU A 245 -22.02 -26.06 18.04
CA GLU A 245 -23.10 -25.45 17.27
C GLU A 245 -22.95 -23.93 17.16
N LYS A 246 -22.60 -23.26 18.28
CA LYS A 246 -22.32 -21.83 18.29
C LYS A 246 -21.10 -21.47 17.45
N LEU A 247 -20.06 -22.29 17.46
CA LEU A 247 -18.88 -22.11 16.61
C LEU A 247 -19.27 -22.22 15.13
N LYS A 248 -20.05 -23.25 14.75
CA LYS A 248 -20.50 -23.48 13.37
C LYS A 248 -21.36 -22.33 12.84
N THR A 249 -22.26 -21.80 13.67
CA THR A 249 -23.08 -20.62 13.30
C THR A 249 -22.23 -19.34 13.16
N MET A 250 -21.18 -19.17 13.98
CA MET A 250 -20.26 -18.04 13.85
C MET A 250 -19.36 -18.14 12.63
N VAL A 251 -18.77 -19.30 12.35
CA VAL A 251 -17.95 -19.55 11.15
C VAL A 251 -18.78 -19.34 9.87
N GLY A 252 -20.05 -19.79 9.87
CA GLY A 252 -20.99 -19.54 8.77
C GLY A 252 -21.29 -18.05 8.53
N ARG A 253 -21.28 -17.22 9.59
CA ARG A 253 -21.45 -15.75 9.48
C ARG A 253 -20.17 -15.05 9.00
N VAL A 254 -19.00 -15.51 9.43
CA VAL A 254 -17.70 -14.98 9.00
C VAL A 254 -17.42 -15.28 7.53
N ASN A 255 -17.87 -16.43 7.01
CA ASN A 255 -17.74 -16.78 5.59
C ASN A 255 -18.70 -16.03 4.66
N ARG A 256 -19.76 -15.38 5.17
CA ARG A 256 -20.76 -14.65 4.37
C ARG A 256 -20.44 -13.18 4.06
N GLY A 257 -19.20 -12.71 4.30
CA GLY A 257 -18.70 -11.46 3.70
C GLY A 257 -18.16 -10.37 4.64
N GLU A 258 -18.28 -10.50 5.97
CA GLU A 258 -17.82 -9.46 6.91
C GLU A 258 -16.48 -9.81 7.61
N ARG A 259 -15.49 -10.31 6.85
CA ARG A 259 -14.29 -10.95 7.41
C ARG A 259 -13.38 -10.01 8.22
N GLN A 260 -13.23 -8.73 7.87
CA GLN A 260 -12.19 -7.89 8.49
C GLN A 260 -12.66 -7.08 9.71
N GLN A 261 -13.93 -6.68 9.77
CA GLN A 261 -14.42 -5.84 10.88
C GLN A 261 -14.86 -6.66 12.11
N LEU A 262 -15.38 -7.87 11.89
CA LEU A 262 -15.85 -8.74 12.99
C LEU A 262 -14.70 -9.42 13.73
N LEU A 263 -13.63 -9.82 13.02
CA LEU A 263 -12.42 -10.34 13.66
C LEU A 263 -11.75 -9.26 14.51
N LYS A 264 -11.61 -8.03 14.00
CA LYS A 264 -11.02 -6.91 14.78
C LYS A 264 -11.84 -6.53 16.02
N ARG A 265 -13.19 -6.63 15.98
CA ARG A 265 -14.06 -6.29 17.13
C ARG A 265 -14.31 -7.43 18.12
N ASN A 266 -14.21 -8.69 17.69
CA ASN A 266 -14.64 -9.85 18.49
C ASN A 266 -13.56 -10.96 18.64
N ALA A 267 -12.31 -10.73 18.21
CA ALA A 267 -11.24 -11.74 18.35
C ALA A 267 -11.05 -12.24 19.79
N LEU A 268 -11.05 -11.33 20.77
CA LEU A 268 -10.84 -11.68 22.20
C LEU A 268 -11.93 -12.61 22.77
N PRO A 269 -13.23 -12.33 22.63
CA PRO A 269 -14.25 -13.27 23.09
C PRO A 269 -14.30 -14.59 22.29
N ILE A 270 -13.93 -14.59 21.00
CA ILE A 270 -13.83 -15.82 20.21
C ILE A 270 -12.67 -16.69 20.71
N LEU A 271 -11.51 -16.08 20.98
CA LEU A 271 -10.36 -16.75 21.58
C LEU A 271 -10.66 -17.27 22.99
N GLY A 272 -11.41 -16.51 23.81
CA GLY A 272 -11.84 -16.98 25.14
C GLY A 272 -12.76 -18.20 25.08
N ILE A 273 -13.65 -18.27 24.09
CA ILE A 273 -14.49 -19.45 23.87
C ILE A 273 -13.64 -20.64 23.41
N LEU A 274 -12.71 -20.44 22.46
CA LEU A 274 -11.81 -21.49 21.99
C LEU A 274 -10.88 -22.01 23.08
N ALA A 275 -10.33 -21.13 23.91
CA ALA A 275 -9.48 -21.49 25.05
C ALA A 275 -10.27 -22.23 26.13
N GLY A 276 -11.50 -21.82 26.42
CA GLY A 276 -12.37 -22.55 27.34
C GLY A 276 -12.74 -23.95 26.82
N ILE A 277 -13.03 -24.08 25.51
CA ILE A 277 -13.30 -25.39 24.87
C ILE A 277 -12.05 -26.29 24.89
N ALA A 278 -10.86 -25.73 24.65
CA ALA A 278 -9.60 -26.47 24.71
C ALA A 278 -9.29 -26.94 26.14
N ALA A 279 -9.54 -26.11 27.16
CA ALA A 279 -9.41 -26.50 28.57
C ALA A 279 -10.45 -27.57 28.95
N ILE A 280 -11.69 -27.44 28.49
CA ILE A 280 -12.75 -28.46 28.63
C ILE A 280 -12.30 -29.78 27.97
N ALA A 281 -11.78 -29.75 26.73
CA ALA A 281 -11.29 -30.92 26.00
C ALA A 281 -10.10 -31.60 26.70
N ALA A 282 -9.13 -30.82 27.14
CA ALA A 282 -7.98 -31.31 27.90
C ALA A 282 -8.43 -31.94 29.22
N GLY A 283 -9.31 -31.28 29.98
CA GLY A 283 -9.82 -31.76 31.27
C GLY A 283 -10.65 -33.04 31.18
N ALA A 284 -11.41 -33.26 30.10
CA ALA A 284 -12.15 -34.52 29.94
C ALA A 284 -11.27 -35.67 29.42
N ALA A 285 -10.30 -35.39 28.55
CA ALA A 285 -9.34 -36.40 28.10
C ALA A 285 -8.49 -36.95 29.26
N THR A 286 -8.30 -36.16 30.31
CA THR A 286 -7.51 -36.51 31.48
C THR A 286 -8.35 -36.87 32.72
N ALA A 287 -9.69 -36.85 32.62
CA ALA A 287 -10.63 -37.04 33.73
C ALA A 287 -10.45 -36.04 34.91
N GLN A 288 -10.01 -34.83 34.60
CA GLN A 288 -9.70 -33.73 35.52
C GLN A 288 -10.87 -32.75 35.62
N LEU A 289 -11.81 -33.08 36.50
CA LEU A 289 -13.00 -32.28 36.84
C LEU A 289 -12.74 -30.76 37.07
N PRO A 290 -11.66 -30.34 37.74
CA PRO A 290 -11.37 -28.92 37.96
C PRO A 290 -10.97 -28.16 36.68
N VAL A 291 -10.30 -28.83 35.73
CA VAL A 291 -9.90 -28.24 34.44
C VAL A 291 -11.13 -28.04 33.55
N VAL A 292 -12.07 -28.98 33.66
CA VAL A 292 -13.39 -28.85 33.03
C VAL A 292 -14.15 -27.64 33.60
N THR A 293 -14.27 -27.50 34.93
CA THR A 293 -14.99 -26.36 35.55
C THR A 293 -14.36 -25.00 35.25
N LEU A 294 -13.02 -24.93 35.22
CA LEU A 294 -12.28 -23.75 34.78
C LEU A 294 -12.63 -23.39 33.33
N GLY A 295 -12.60 -24.36 32.42
CA GLY A 295 -12.95 -24.13 31.02
C GLY A 295 -14.41 -23.70 30.83
N VAL A 296 -15.36 -24.21 31.62
CA VAL A 296 -16.76 -23.74 31.63
C VAL A 296 -16.86 -22.28 32.07
N SER A 297 -16.13 -21.87 33.11
CA SER A 297 -16.15 -20.50 33.62
C SER A 297 -15.57 -19.50 32.60
N ILE A 298 -14.52 -19.89 31.89
CA ILE A 298 -13.87 -19.08 30.86
C ILE A 298 -14.77 -18.96 29.63
N CYS A 299 -15.43 -20.04 29.21
CA CYS A 299 -16.45 -20.00 28.16
C CYS A 299 -17.64 -19.10 28.54
N ALA A 300 -18.20 -19.26 29.75
CA ALA A 300 -19.36 -18.51 30.21
C ALA A 300 -19.10 -17.00 30.32
N THR A 301 -17.92 -16.61 30.81
CA THR A 301 -17.50 -15.20 30.92
C THR A 301 -17.26 -14.58 29.54
N ALA A 302 -16.65 -15.32 28.61
CA ALA A 302 -16.47 -14.86 27.22
C ALA A 302 -17.82 -14.67 26.50
N ILE A 303 -18.77 -15.59 26.69
CA ILE A 303 -20.14 -15.49 26.15
C ILE A 303 -20.91 -14.29 26.75
N SER A 304 -20.72 -14.02 28.04
CA SER A 304 -21.38 -12.89 28.72
C SER A 304 -20.88 -11.53 28.23
N LYS A 305 -19.57 -11.40 27.97
CA LYS A 305 -18.97 -10.19 27.38
C LYS A 305 -19.47 -9.91 25.96
N LEU A 306 -19.81 -10.94 25.19
CA LEU A 306 -20.45 -10.80 23.87
C LEU A 306 -21.88 -10.27 23.97
N LYS A 307 -22.65 -10.71 24.97
CA LYS A 307 -24.03 -10.24 25.19
C LYS A 307 -24.08 -8.79 25.64
N ALA A 308 -23.15 -8.36 26.50
CA ALA A 308 -23.08 -6.98 26.99
C ALA A 308 -22.79 -5.96 25.86
N LYS A 309 -21.85 -6.29 24.96
CA LYS A 309 -21.47 -5.42 23.83
C LYS A 309 -22.53 -5.28 22.73
N LYS A 310 -23.56 -6.16 22.68
CA LYS A 310 -24.67 -6.07 21.73
C LYS A 310 -25.67 -4.94 22.09
N LYS A 311 -25.68 -4.46 23.34
CA LYS A 311 -26.59 -3.40 23.82
C LYS A 311 -26.06 -1.97 23.60
N GLU A 312 -24.77 -1.79 23.34
CA GLU A 312 -24.18 -0.48 23.00
C GLU A 312 -24.23 -0.26 21.48
N LYS A 313 -25.34 0.27 20.96
CA LYS A 313 -25.36 0.87 19.61
C LYS A 313 -24.77 2.30 19.67
N PRO A 314 -23.99 2.73 18.67
CA PRO A 314 -23.41 4.07 18.67
C PRO A 314 -24.49 5.15 18.49
N LYS A 315 -24.52 6.15 19.39
CA LYS A 315 -25.32 7.37 19.22
C LYS A 315 -24.84 8.09 17.95
N LYS A 316 -25.71 8.23 16.95
CA LYS A 316 -25.48 9.08 15.77
C LYS A 316 -25.22 10.52 16.25
N LYS A 317 -24.01 11.05 16.02
CA LYS A 317 -23.74 12.49 16.16
C LYS A 317 -24.51 13.22 15.05
N LYS A 318 -25.46 14.09 15.43
CA LYS A 318 -26.06 15.08 14.52
C LYS A 318 -24.96 16.05 14.06
N LYS A 319 -24.79 16.20 12.75
CA LYS A 319 -24.15 17.38 12.15
C LYS A 319 -24.99 18.60 12.53
N LYS A 320 -24.35 19.66 13.03
CA LYS A 320 -24.92 21.00 13.07
C LYS A 320 -24.43 21.70 11.81
N ASP A 321 -25.36 21.99 10.92
CA ASP A 321 -25.16 22.90 9.80
C ASP A 321 -25.41 24.34 10.32
N GLU A 322 -24.55 25.24 9.84
CA GLU A 322 -24.82 26.60 9.33
C GLU A 322 -25.76 27.56 10.09
N GLU A 323 -25.17 28.66 10.57
CA GLU A 323 -25.73 30.01 10.81
C GLU A 323 -24.57 30.84 11.44
N GLY A 324 -24.13 32.01 10.98
CA GLY A 324 -24.42 32.86 9.84
C GLY A 324 -23.35 33.96 9.81
N TRP A 325 -23.12 34.56 8.63
CA TRP A 325 -22.46 35.87 8.53
C TRP A 325 -23.40 36.77 7.75
N ASP A 326 -24.01 37.71 8.49
CA ASP A 326 -24.64 38.90 7.95
C ASP A 326 -23.56 39.76 7.27
N ILE A 327 -23.78 40.10 6.00
CA ILE A 327 -23.22 41.31 5.42
C ILE A 327 -24.41 42.11 4.90
N GLN A 328 -24.71 43.15 5.68
CA GLN A 328 -25.67 44.17 5.36
C GLN A 328 -25.01 45.18 4.42
N ASP A 329 -25.73 45.51 3.37
CA ASP A 329 -25.32 46.37 2.27
C ASP A 329 -25.52 47.86 2.62
N GLN A 330 -24.77 48.71 1.89
CA GLN A 330 -24.95 50.16 1.66
C GLN A 330 -24.40 51.18 2.67
N SER A 331 -23.32 51.88 2.27
CA SER A 331 -23.35 53.29 1.78
C SER A 331 -22.00 53.71 1.20
#